data_AF-X0BMT0-F1
#
_entry.id   AF-X0BMT0-F1
#
_cell.length_a   1.000
_cell.length_b   1.000
_cell.length_c   1.000
_cell.angle_alpha   90.00
_cell.angle_beta   90.00
_cell.angle_gamma   90.00
#
_symmetry.space_group_name_H-M   'P 1'
#
loop_
_entity.id
_entity.type
_entity.pdbx_description
1 polymer ?
#
loop_
_entity_poly.entity_id
_entity_poly.type
_entity_poly.pdbx_seq_one_letter_code
_entity_poly.pdbx_strand_id
1 'polypeptide(L)'
;MTVKISALPTEVFDKVINYAGNDSRDVVISCLLVNQLWRDTSLPILYRDLVLSCGQSLDRFIACHNQQALTLTQSFTLYLNHDDQSDRLDKAKWDKAELLIPQLANVIPSMANLKSFSLIRHHRTMRNPLKPWSEAQLYKTTRSTISSLLKSLPESCISLELAVGVINDSNPDPDPTHLCEDLRRLLPRLQHVHINLDPVCGAMLGTWDKHKVFHPISLPHLRSLHLLCIENNEWADLHQPRPLSTWHSLIHGLQQVATLPETSSPARITVLGVLPSGGESDKSIYRTFLHCNVGKQARDTKTWALPVTWLAGLNHTPAYYIRIRNGEAFVVLDKRDCIGIAGGRPWRTLTTGARLPTAWTCGKALMPDHGIFEYAEWSKTYPKKQPMLIRNEKLAGQCLISAEEREGYQNIASLVEQTPEGFVRYGGPVSRNWQLYREDEEGPEDWNPDAPNGPVG
;
A
#
# COMPACT_ATOMS: atom_id res chain seq x y z
N MET A 1 31.09 42.77 20.81
CA MET A 1 31.25 41.35 21.20
C MET A 1 30.73 40.48 20.07
N THR A 2 31.60 39.80 19.34
CA THR A 2 31.21 38.75 18.38
C THR A 2 30.97 37.47 19.18
N VAL A 3 29.71 37.07 19.31
CA VAL A 3 29.36 35.77 19.92
C VAL A 3 29.93 34.68 19.01
N LYS A 4 30.91 33.92 19.49
CA LYS A 4 31.44 32.76 18.76
C LYS A 4 30.42 31.64 18.86
N ILE A 5 29.88 31.22 17.72
CA ILE A 5 28.95 30.07 17.62
C ILE A 5 29.58 28.79 18.21
N SER A 6 30.91 28.67 18.19
CA SER A 6 31.65 27.56 18.83
C SER A 6 31.49 27.45 20.35
N ALA A 7 30.84 28.43 20.99
CA ALA A 7 30.52 28.39 22.43
C ALA A 7 29.13 27.80 22.72
N LEU A 8 28.33 27.46 21.70
CA LEU A 8 27.03 26.81 21.90
C LEU A 8 27.21 25.32 22.23
N PRO A 9 26.46 24.77 23.20
CA PRO A 9 26.42 23.33 23.44
C PRO A 9 25.97 22.57 22.19
N THR A 10 26.55 21.39 21.97
CA THR A 10 26.25 20.54 20.81
C THR A 10 24.76 20.21 20.71
N GLU A 11 24.06 20.08 21.85
CA GLU A 11 22.61 19.78 21.87
C GLU A 11 21.75 20.95 21.38
N VAL A 12 22.18 22.19 21.63
CA VAL A 12 21.51 23.38 21.10
C VAL A 12 21.77 23.49 19.60
N PHE A 13 23.00 23.17 19.21
CA PHE A 13 23.44 23.18 17.83
C PHE A 13 22.71 22.13 16.97
N ASP A 14 22.55 20.91 17.49
CA ASP A 14 21.71 19.85 16.92
C ASP A 14 20.26 20.31 16.71
N LYS A 15 19.67 20.98 17.71
CA LYS A 15 18.29 21.49 17.59
C LYS A 15 18.15 22.55 16.50
N VAL A 16 19.13 23.45 16.36
CA VAL A 16 19.13 24.49 15.33
C VAL A 16 19.24 23.86 13.93
N ILE A 17 20.15 22.91 13.72
CA ILE A 17 20.27 22.25 12.42
C ILE A 17 19.05 21.39 12.11
N ASN A 18 18.50 20.67 13.09
CA ASN A 18 17.26 19.91 12.89
C ASN A 18 16.07 20.82 12.55
N TYR A 19 15.97 21.99 13.20
CA TYR A 19 14.94 22.97 12.88
C TYR A 19 15.10 23.50 11.45
N ALA A 20 16.30 23.94 11.07
CA ALA A 20 16.59 24.41 9.73
C ALA A 20 16.42 23.32 8.64
N GLY A 21 16.74 22.07 9.00
CA GLY A 21 16.61 20.91 8.11
C GLY A 21 15.18 20.44 7.89
N ASN A 22 14.25 20.77 8.79
CA ASN A 22 12.83 20.54 8.56
C ASN A 22 12.29 21.42 7.42
N ASP A 23 12.88 22.60 7.21
CA ASP A 23 12.47 23.53 6.16
C ASP A 23 13.19 23.27 4.83
N SER A 24 14.49 22.94 4.85
CA SER A 24 15.24 22.62 3.64
C SER A 24 16.46 21.73 3.88
N ARG A 25 16.54 20.62 3.13
CA ARG A 25 17.72 19.73 3.12
C ARG A 25 18.97 20.43 2.60
N ASP A 26 18.82 21.42 1.70
CA ASP A 26 19.94 22.17 1.13
C ASP A 26 20.66 23.02 2.18
N VAL A 27 19.94 23.48 3.22
CA VAL A 27 20.52 24.19 4.36
C VAL A 27 21.42 23.26 5.16
N VAL A 28 20.98 22.02 5.41
CA VAL A 28 21.78 21.02 6.11
C VAL A 28 22.99 20.57 5.29
N ILE A 29 22.87 20.50 3.96
CA ILE A 29 24.01 20.22 3.07
C ILE A 29 25.06 21.34 3.18
N SER A 30 24.62 22.60 3.21
CA SER A 30 25.51 23.75 3.33
C SER A 30 26.31 23.74 4.65
N CYS A 31 25.73 23.20 5.73
CA CYS A 31 26.40 23.03 7.01
C CYS A 31 27.67 22.15 6.91
N LEU A 32 27.73 21.20 5.96
CA LEU A 32 28.88 20.33 5.77
C LEU A 32 30.16 21.07 5.38
N LEU A 33 30.02 22.29 4.82
CA LEU A 33 31.13 23.09 4.31
C LEU A 33 31.68 24.10 5.34
N VAL A 34 31.06 24.21 6.52
CA VAL A 34 31.41 25.24 7.50
C VAL A 34 32.68 24.89 8.28
N ASN A 35 32.66 23.78 9.03
CA ASN A 35 33.81 23.21 9.74
C ASN A 35 33.50 21.77 10.19
N GLN A 36 34.47 21.12 10.83
CA GLN A 36 34.35 19.72 11.26
C GLN A 36 33.19 19.48 12.23
N LEU A 37 32.96 20.38 13.21
CA LEU A 37 31.84 20.25 14.15
C LEU A 37 30.50 20.29 13.40
N TRP A 38 30.30 21.29 12.54
CA TRP A 38 29.08 21.41 11.73
C TRP A 38 28.87 20.19 10.84
N ARG A 39 29.96 19.66 10.27
CA ARG A 39 29.94 18.46 9.44
C ARG A 39 29.49 17.24 10.25
N ASP A 40 30.09 17.00 11.40
CA ASP A 40 29.81 15.83 12.24
C ASP A 40 28.40 15.87 12.84
N THR A 41 27.89 17.06 13.15
CA THR A 41 26.50 17.28 13.59
C THR A 41 25.48 17.08 12.45
N SER A 42 25.82 17.52 11.23
CA SER A 42 24.87 17.49 10.09
C SER A 42 24.81 16.14 9.37
N LEU A 43 25.91 15.38 9.35
CA LEU A 43 25.98 14.09 8.67
C LEU A 43 24.91 13.09 9.17
N PRO A 44 24.70 12.89 10.48
CA PRO A 44 23.62 12.05 10.99
C PRO A 44 22.26 12.50 10.49
N ILE A 45 21.99 13.80 10.42
CA ILE A 45 20.70 14.33 9.95
C ILE A 45 20.47 13.97 8.48
N LEU A 46 21.50 14.08 7.63
CA LEU A 46 21.41 13.80 6.20
C LEU A 46 21.33 12.30 5.87
N TYR A 47 22.03 11.46 6.64
CA TYR A 47 22.17 10.03 6.38
C TYR A 47 21.21 9.15 7.19
N ARG A 48 20.55 9.66 8.23
CA ARG A 48 19.64 8.85 9.07
C ARG A 48 18.52 8.22 8.27
N ASP A 49 17.82 9.04 7.47
CA ASP A 49 16.66 8.62 6.69
C ASP A 49 16.99 8.82 5.20
N LEU A 50 17.55 7.78 4.57
CA LEU A 50 17.92 7.79 3.16
C LEU A 50 16.69 7.53 2.28
N VAL A 51 16.49 8.43 1.31
CA VAL A 51 15.38 8.36 0.36
C VAL A 51 15.96 8.54 -1.03
N LEU A 52 15.78 7.54 -1.89
CA LEU A 52 16.23 7.54 -3.28
C LEU A 52 15.06 7.19 -4.20
N SER A 53 15.09 7.70 -5.42
CA SER A 53 14.25 7.21 -6.51
C SER A 53 15.08 6.91 -7.74
N CYS A 54 14.50 6.21 -8.71
CA CYS A 54 15.17 5.95 -9.97
C CYS A 54 15.54 7.27 -10.68
N GLY A 55 16.73 7.35 -11.27
CA GLY A 55 17.24 8.54 -11.92
C GLY A 55 18.39 9.18 -11.17
N GLN A 56 18.43 10.52 -11.13
CA GLN A 56 19.62 11.26 -10.69
C GLN A 56 19.99 11.00 -9.23
N SER A 57 19.02 10.79 -8.33
CA SER A 57 19.34 10.54 -6.92
C SER A 57 20.06 9.21 -6.73
N LEU A 58 19.56 8.13 -7.35
CA LEU A 58 20.20 6.82 -7.35
C LEU A 58 21.57 6.85 -8.04
N ASP A 59 21.67 7.47 -9.21
CA ASP A 59 22.92 7.61 -9.97
C ASP A 59 24.04 8.21 -9.11
N ARG A 60 23.75 9.37 -8.50
CA ARG A 60 24.70 10.10 -7.67
C ARG A 60 25.05 9.31 -6.41
N PHE A 61 24.05 8.70 -5.78
CA PHE A 61 24.29 7.90 -4.57
C PHE A 61 25.24 6.73 -4.83
N ILE A 62 25.01 5.95 -5.90
CA ILE A 62 25.90 4.84 -6.26
C ILE A 62 27.31 5.36 -6.58
N ALA A 63 27.43 6.47 -7.31
CA ALA A 63 28.72 7.02 -7.71
C ALA A 63 29.54 7.63 -6.56
N CYS A 64 28.90 8.27 -5.58
CA CYS A 64 29.62 9.10 -4.60
C CYS A 64 29.08 9.05 -3.16
N HIS A 65 28.45 7.97 -2.72
CA HIS A 65 28.03 7.84 -1.32
C HIS A 65 29.25 7.83 -0.36
N ASN A 66 29.10 8.48 0.79
CA ASN A 66 30.07 8.38 1.87
C ASN A 66 29.89 7.05 2.62
N GLN A 67 30.83 6.12 2.40
CA GLN A 67 30.81 4.78 3.01
C GLN A 67 30.76 4.80 4.54
N GLN A 68 31.49 5.72 5.19
CA GLN A 68 31.50 5.81 6.66
C GLN A 68 30.15 6.29 7.20
N ALA A 69 29.51 7.23 6.49
CA ALA A 69 28.23 7.79 6.90
C ALA A 69 27.05 6.82 6.72
N LEU A 70 27.19 5.75 5.92
CA LEU A 70 26.13 4.72 5.78
C LEU A 70 25.78 4.05 7.10
N THR A 71 26.73 3.96 8.02
CA THR A 71 26.50 3.41 9.36
C THR A 71 25.48 4.24 10.17
N LEU A 72 25.24 5.50 9.79
CA LEU A 72 24.26 6.38 10.45
C LEU A 72 22.83 6.12 9.97
N THR A 73 22.67 5.39 8.86
CA THR A 73 21.36 5.13 8.25
C THR A 73 20.51 4.22 9.12
N GLN A 74 19.33 4.69 9.47
CA GLN A 74 18.30 3.98 10.24
C GLN A 74 17.08 3.64 9.40
N SER A 75 16.80 4.39 8.34
CA SER A 75 15.77 4.02 7.36
C SER A 75 16.24 4.23 5.94
N PHE A 76 15.86 3.32 5.05
CA PHE A 76 16.15 3.40 3.64
C PHE A 76 14.86 3.18 2.83
N THR A 77 14.47 4.19 2.06
CA THR A 77 13.30 4.15 1.17
C THR A 77 13.77 4.27 -0.28
N LEU A 78 13.47 3.26 -1.09
CA LEU A 78 13.70 3.25 -2.52
C LEU A 78 12.37 3.32 -3.28
N TYR A 79 12.21 4.38 -4.06
CA TYR A 79 11.07 4.57 -4.94
C TYR A 79 11.41 4.17 -6.38
N LEU A 80 10.59 3.30 -6.97
CA LEU A 80 10.77 2.81 -8.34
C LEU A 80 10.08 3.70 -9.39
N ASN A 81 9.96 4.99 -9.10
CA ASN A 81 9.55 6.00 -10.07
C ASN A 81 10.71 6.94 -10.36
N HIS A 82 10.67 7.62 -11.50
CA HIS A 82 11.74 8.52 -11.90
C HIS A 82 11.65 9.86 -11.16
N ASP A 83 12.79 10.41 -10.71
CA ASP A 83 12.89 11.73 -10.07
C ASP A 83 12.52 12.92 -10.98
N ASP A 84 12.40 12.68 -12.29
CA ASP A 84 12.27 13.70 -13.32
C ASP A 84 10.82 13.84 -13.74
N GLN A 85 10.35 15.07 -13.80
CA GLN A 85 8.94 15.39 -14.05
C GLN A 85 8.57 15.32 -15.53
N SER A 86 9.54 15.10 -16.43
CA SER A 86 9.28 15.03 -17.86
C SER A 86 8.37 13.83 -18.18
N ASP A 87 7.24 14.10 -18.83
CA ASP A 87 6.32 13.05 -19.28
C ASP A 87 6.89 12.14 -20.39
N ARG A 88 8.09 12.46 -20.89
CA ARG A 88 8.77 11.66 -21.91
C ARG A 88 9.46 10.46 -21.25
N LEU A 89 8.88 9.28 -21.50
CA LEU A 89 9.55 8.00 -21.28
C LEU A 89 10.86 8.00 -22.08
N ASP A 90 11.98 7.90 -21.38
CA ASP A 90 13.25 7.59 -22.00
C ASP A 90 13.64 6.17 -21.57
N LYS A 91 13.57 5.22 -22.50
CA LYS A 91 13.93 3.82 -22.25
C LYS A 91 15.33 3.70 -21.65
N ALA A 92 16.26 4.57 -22.08
CA ALA A 92 17.62 4.58 -21.56
C ALA A 92 17.69 4.90 -20.06
N LYS A 93 16.74 5.69 -19.53
CA LYS A 93 16.65 5.97 -18.08
C LYS A 93 16.25 4.72 -17.29
N TRP A 94 15.37 3.88 -17.84
CA TRP A 94 14.97 2.62 -17.20
C TRP A 94 16.04 1.54 -17.32
N ASP A 95 16.67 1.41 -18.48
CA ASP A 95 17.79 0.47 -18.68
C ASP A 95 18.93 0.80 -17.70
N LYS A 96 19.18 2.09 -17.42
CA LYS A 96 20.14 2.50 -16.40
C LYS A 96 19.69 2.16 -14.98
N ALA A 97 18.42 2.35 -14.63
CA ALA A 97 17.90 1.97 -13.32
C ALA A 97 18.01 0.45 -13.10
N GLU A 98 17.78 -0.34 -14.13
CA GLU A 98 17.96 -1.80 -14.12
C GLU A 98 19.39 -2.22 -13.80
N LEU A 99 20.39 -1.46 -14.27
CA LEU A 99 21.80 -1.70 -13.95
C LEU A 99 22.21 -1.25 -12.54
N LEU A 100 21.56 -0.21 -12.00
CA LEU A 100 21.98 0.42 -10.74
C LEU A 100 21.28 -0.14 -9.51
N ILE A 101 20.00 -0.52 -9.60
CA ILE A 101 19.27 -1.07 -8.46
C ILE A 101 19.97 -2.34 -7.90
N PRO A 102 20.45 -3.30 -8.73
CA PRO A 102 21.19 -4.45 -8.23
C PRO A 102 22.47 -4.05 -7.47
N GLN A 103 23.10 -2.93 -7.81
CA GLN A 103 24.31 -2.47 -7.12
C GLN A 103 24.02 -2.01 -5.68
N LEU A 104 22.77 -1.61 -5.37
CA LEU A 104 22.38 -1.30 -3.99
C LEU A 104 22.52 -2.52 -3.08
N ALA A 105 22.38 -3.74 -3.59
CA ALA A 105 22.58 -4.96 -2.80
C ALA A 105 24.03 -5.06 -2.24
N ASN A 106 25.00 -4.38 -2.86
CA ASN A 106 26.38 -4.31 -2.36
C ASN A 106 26.58 -3.19 -1.33
N VAL A 107 25.69 -2.20 -1.29
CA VAL A 107 25.80 -1.01 -0.43
C VAL A 107 24.98 -1.15 0.85
N ILE A 108 23.80 -1.75 0.75
CA ILE A 108 22.87 -1.98 1.88
C ILE A 108 23.54 -2.65 3.09
N PRO A 109 24.43 -3.67 2.92
CA PRO A 109 25.09 -4.29 4.06
C PRO A 109 25.93 -3.33 4.92
N SER A 110 26.43 -2.22 4.34
CA SER A 110 27.18 -1.20 5.08
C SER A 110 26.29 -0.31 5.97
N MET A 111 24.97 -0.38 5.82
CA MET A 111 24.00 0.34 6.66
C MET A 111 23.75 -0.43 7.95
N ALA A 112 24.78 -0.63 8.77
CA ALA A 112 24.74 -1.51 9.94
C ALA A 112 23.62 -1.18 10.96
N ASN A 113 23.14 0.06 11.00
CA ASN A 113 22.05 0.51 11.89
C ASN A 113 20.68 0.60 11.20
N LEU A 114 20.53 0.08 9.98
CA LEU A 114 19.29 0.14 9.21
C LEU A 114 18.18 -0.61 9.95
N LYS A 115 17.13 0.09 10.38
CA LYS A 115 15.98 -0.49 11.09
C LYS A 115 14.76 -0.70 10.20
N SER A 116 14.62 0.09 9.13
CA SER A 116 13.46 0.07 8.24
C SER A 116 13.86 0.16 6.79
N PHE A 117 13.41 -0.79 5.97
CA PHE A 117 13.59 -0.78 4.53
C PHE A 117 12.24 -0.74 3.82
N SER A 118 12.11 0.15 2.83
CA SER A 118 10.88 0.31 2.05
C SER A 118 11.21 0.33 0.56
N LEU A 119 10.67 -0.63 -0.20
CA LEU A 119 10.75 -0.69 -1.65
C LEU A 119 9.37 -0.44 -2.24
N ILE A 120 9.19 0.66 -2.95
CA ILE A 120 7.85 1.13 -3.31
C ILE A 120 7.83 1.51 -4.78
N ARG A 121 6.86 0.98 -5.52
CA ARG A 121 6.76 1.25 -6.96
C ARG A 121 6.30 2.67 -7.29
N HIS A 122 5.71 3.38 -6.34
CA HIS A 122 5.08 4.67 -6.54
C HIS A 122 5.33 5.67 -5.41
N HIS A 123 5.66 6.91 -5.76
CA HIS A 123 5.84 8.01 -4.80
C HIS A 123 5.10 9.27 -5.25
N ARG A 124 4.36 9.89 -4.32
CA ARG A 124 3.95 11.29 -4.44
C ARG A 124 4.97 12.16 -3.76
N THR A 125 5.50 13.15 -4.48
CA THR A 125 6.43 14.13 -3.90
C THR A 125 5.66 15.35 -3.41
N MET A 126 6.22 16.10 -2.46
CA MET A 126 5.74 17.45 -2.08
C MET A 126 5.53 18.38 -3.29
N ARG A 127 6.35 18.22 -4.32
CA ARG A 127 6.29 19.04 -5.53
C ARG A 127 5.14 18.65 -6.46
N ASN A 128 4.66 17.41 -6.36
CA ASN A 128 3.53 16.96 -7.18
C ASN A 128 2.63 15.98 -6.41
N PRO A 129 1.88 16.50 -5.43
CA PRO A 129 1.11 15.65 -4.53
C PRO A 129 -0.17 15.08 -5.17
N LEU A 130 -0.58 15.61 -6.33
CA LEU A 130 -1.84 15.26 -7.00
C LEU A 130 -1.65 14.56 -8.36
N LYS A 131 -0.44 14.44 -8.92
CA LYS A 131 -0.23 13.75 -10.20
C LYS A 131 -0.32 12.24 -10.00
N PRO A 132 -1.34 11.57 -10.58
CA PRO A 132 -1.33 10.12 -10.67
C PRO A 132 -0.26 9.74 -11.69
N TRP A 133 0.80 9.06 -11.25
CA TRP A 133 1.78 8.51 -12.17
C TRP A 133 1.12 7.41 -13.01
N SER A 134 1.24 7.51 -14.34
CA SER A 134 0.77 6.47 -15.25
C SER A 134 1.63 5.21 -15.09
N GLU A 135 1.07 4.02 -15.35
CA GLU A 135 1.81 2.75 -15.27
C GLU A 135 3.09 2.75 -16.14
N ALA A 136 3.08 3.51 -17.24
CA ALA A 136 4.23 3.69 -18.13
C ALA A 136 5.40 4.47 -17.51
N GLN A 137 5.14 5.26 -16.45
CA GLN A 137 6.15 6.04 -15.73
C GLN A 137 6.73 5.31 -14.51
N LEU A 138 6.38 4.04 -14.32
CA LEU A 138 6.83 3.23 -13.19
C LEU A 138 7.84 2.19 -13.67
N TYR A 139 9.01 2.12 -13.02
CA TYR A 139 9.96 1.04 -13.28
C TYR A 139 9.32 -0.29 -12.90
N LYS A 140 9.54 -1.28 -13.76
CA LYS A 140 9.10 -2.66 -13.52
C LYS A 140 10.33 -3.46 -13.11
N THR A 141 10.48 -3.65 -11.81
CA THR A 141 11.58 -4.44 -11.25
C THR A 141 11.36 -5.95 -11.47
N THR A 142 12.44 -6.74 -11.40
CA THR A 142 12.41 -8.20 -11.53
C THR A 142 12.35 -8.88 -10.16
N ARG A 143 11.93 -10.16 -10.12
CA ARG A 143 11.96 -10.96 -8.88
C ARG A 143 13.41 -11.15 -8.42
N SER A 144 14.34 -11.45 -9.32
CA SER A 144 15.78 -11.54 -9.02
C SER A 144 16.36 -10.29 -8.36
N THR A 145 15.97 -9.10 -8.81
CA THR A 145 16.43 -7.82 -8.24
C THR A 145 15.91 -7.64 -6.82
N ILE A 146 14.60 -7.87 -6.60
CA ILE A 146 14.01 -7.80 -5.26
C ILE A 146 14.68 -8.83 -4.33
N SER A 147 14.91 -10.05 -4.80
CA SER A 147 15.59 -11.10 -4.05
C SER A 147 16.99 -10.67 -3.60
N SER A 148 17.78 -10.07 -4.49
CA SER A 148 19.12 -9.53 -4.12
C SER A 148 19.03 -8.46 -3.05
N LEU A 149 18.08 -7.52 -3.18
CA LEU A 149 17.87 -6.48 -2.16
C LEU A 149 17.48 -7.09 -0.81
N LEU A 150 16.51 -8.02 -0.79
CA LEU A 150 16.06 -8.70 0.43
C LEU A 150 17.18 -9.48 1.11
N LYS A 151 18.00 -10.21 0.34
CA LYS A 151 19.17 -10.95 0.85
C LYS A 151 20.27 -10.05 1.39
N SER A 152 20.37 -8.81 0.90
CA SER A 152 21.36 -7.84 1.35
C SER A 152 20.98 -7.11 2.66
N LEU A 153 19.72 -7.23 3.11
CA LEU A 153 19.25 -6.51 4.29
C LEU A 153 20.01 -6.94 5.56
N PRO A 154 20.68 -6.02 6.28
CA PRO A 154 21.41 -6.33 7.50
C PRO A 154 20.46 -6.81 8.61
N GLU A 155 20.97 -7.55 9.60
CA GLU A 155 20.20 -8.10 10.73
C GLU A 155 19.45 -7.05 11.55
N SER A 156 19.98 -5.83 11.61
CA SER A 156 19.35 -4.67 12.25
C SER A 156 18.02 -4.25 11.61
N CYS A 157 17.76 -4.66 10.36
CA CYS A 157 16.55 -4.29 9.61
C CYS A 157 15.33 -5.06 10.12
N ILE A 158 14.60 -4.45 11.06
CA ILE A 158 13.45 -5.05 11.74
C ILE A 158 12.10 -4.61 11.16
N SER A 159 12.08 -3.74 10.15
CA SER A 159 10.84 -3.30 9.48
C SER A 159 10.99 -3.36 7.97
N LEU A 160 9.98 -3.89 7.28
CA LEU A 160 9.99 -4.11 5.84
C LEU A 160 8.68 -3.65 5.22
N GLU A 161 8.77 -2.78 4.21
CA GLU A 161 7.69 -2.49 3.27
C GLU A 161 8.11 -2.92 1.86
N LEU A 162 7.34 -3.81 1.26
CA LEU A 162 7.40 -4.11 -0.17
C LEU A 162 6.07 -3.71 -0.79
N ALA A 163 6.02 -2.55 -1.44
CA ALA A 163 4.82 -2.06 -2.12
C ALA A 163 5.08 -1.93 -3.61
N VAL A 164 5.31 -3.09 -4.25
CA VAL A 164 5.68 -3.19 -5.67
C VAL A 164 4.47 -3.49 -6.55
N GLY A 165 3.43 -4.15 -6.01
CA GLY A 165 2.27 -4.60 -6.76
C GLY A 165 2.62 -5.77 -7.69
N VAL A 166 1.97 -5.80 -8.86
CA VAL A 166 2.16 -6.86 -9.87
C VAL A 166 3.56 -6.79 -10.47
N ILE A 167 4.29 -7.90 -10.35
CA ILE A 167 5.58 -8.12 -11.01
C ILE A 167 5.31 -8.87 -12.32
N ASN A 168 5.21 -8.10 -13.41
CA ASN A 168 5.08 -8.49 -14.82
C ASN A 168 5.16 -9.99 -15.17
N ASP A 169 4.10 -10.49 -15.83
CA ASP A 169 3.97 -11.74 -16.60
C ASP A 169 4.64 -11.71 -17.99
N SER A 170 5.42 -10.66 -18.29
CA SER A 170 5.81 -10.32 -19.68
C SER A 170 7.21 -10.79 -20.09
N ASN A 171 7.97 -11.45 -19.21
CA ASN A 171 9.25 -12.03 -19.60
C ASN A 171 9.03 -13.50 -20.00
N PRO A 172 9.33 -13.89 -21.25
CA PRO A 172 9.16 -15.27 -21.71
C PRO A 172 10.11 -16.26 -21.02
N ASP A 173 11.17 -15.75 -20.35
CA ASP A 173 12.02 -16.56 -19.50
C ASP A 173 11.45 -16.66 -18.08
N PRO A 174 11.23 -17.88 -17.56
CA PRO A 174 10.80 -18.07 -16.19
C PRO A 174 11.95 -17.68 -15.25
N ASP A 175 11.89 -16.49 -14.64
CA ASP A 175 12.69 -16.18 -13.46
C ASP A 175 12.27 -17.18 -12.36
N PRO A 176 13.13 -18.15 -11.99
CA PRO A 176 12.77 -19.19 -11.04
C PRO A 176 12.70 -18.67 -9.60
N THR A 177 13.00 -17.39 -9.38
CA THR A 177 13.08 -16.78 -8.05
C THR A 177 11.71 -16.72 -7.39
N HIS A 178 11.55 -17.51 -6.32
CA HIS A 178 10.34 -17.53 -5.52
C HIS A 178 10.47 -16.59 -4.30
N LEU A 179 10.09 -15.31 -4.46
CA LEU A 179 10.27 -14.25 -3.44
C LEU A 179 9.71 -14.57 -2.05
N CYS A 180 8.66 -15.39 -1.96
CA CYS A 180 8.12 -15.79 -0.66
C CYS A 180 9.13 -16.60 0.18
N GLU A 181 10.09 -17.31 -0.44
CA GLU A 181 11.12 -18.02 0.31
C GLU A 181 12.10 -17.06 0.98
N ASP A 182 12.47 -15.97 0.28
CA ASP A 182 13.31 -14.93 0.86
C ASP A 182 12.59 -14.21 1.99
N LEU A 183 11.29 -13.91 1.80
CA LEU A 183 10.45 -13.34 2.86
C LEU A 183 10.35 -14.28 4.07
N ARG A 184 10.14 -15.59 3.85
CA ARG A 184 10.08 -16.60 4.93
C ARG A 184 11.34 -16.60 5.80
N ARG A 185 12.51 -16.38 5.20
CA ARG A 185 13.79 -16.29 5.95
C ARG A 185 13.92 -15.01 6.76
N LEU A 186 13.36 -13.90 6.26
CA LEU A 186 13.44 -12.59 6.93
C LEU A 186 12.40 -12.43 8.03
N LEU A 187 11.18 -12.95 7.83
CA LEU A 187 10.04 -12.71 8.71
C LEU A 187 10.29 -12.95 10.22
N PRO A 188 11.03 -13.99 10.66
CA PRO A 188 11.23 -14.25 12.09
C PRO A 188 11.87 -13.09 12.87
N ARG A 189 12.71 -12.27 12.23
CA ARG A 189 13.36 -11.10 12.86
C ARG A 189 12.59 -9.80 12.73
N LEU A 190 11.54 -9.75 11.91
CA LEU A 190 10.82 -8.52 11.61
C LEU A 190 9.74 -8.21 12.66
N GLN A 191 9.58 -6.92 12.96
CA GLN A 191 8.55 -6.39 13.86
C GLN A 191 7.38 -5.81 13.07
N HIS A 192 7.65 -5.04 12.02
CA HIS A 192 6.62 -4.40 11.21
C HIS A 192 6.81 -4.78 9.74
N VAL A 193 5.83 -5.48 9.17
CA VAL A 193 5.87 -5.92 7.77
C VAL A 193 4.63 -5.48 6.99
N HIS A 194 4.83 -4.91 5.80
CA HIS A 194 3.79 -4.64 4.81
C HIS A 194 4.20 -5.17 3.44
N ILE A 195 3.39 -6.09 2.90
CA ILE A 195 3.63 -6.73 1.61
C ILE A 195 2.43 -6.46 0.71
N ASN A 196 2.67 -5.62 -0.29
CA ASN A 196 1.89 -5.46 -1.51
C ASN A 196 2.77 -5.93 -2.67
N LEU A 197 2.67 -7.23 -2.92
CA LEU A 197 3.41 -7.97 -3.91
C LEU A 197 2.43 -8.95 -4.55
N ASP A 198 2.42 -9.02 -5.88
CA ASP A 198 1.56 -9.96 -6.61
C ASP A 198 2.41 -10.70 -7.66
N PRO A 199 2.53 -12.04 -7.58
CA PRO A 199 1.77 -12.95 -6.73
C PRO A 199 2.50 -13.28 -5.41
N VAL A 200 1.74 -13.61 -4.34
CA VAL A 200 2.23 -14.07 -3.02
C VAL A 200 1.51 -15.37 -2.64
N CYS A 201 2.21 -16.31 -2.01
CA CYS A 201 1.65 -17.59 -1.56
C CYS A 201 2.04 -17.99 -0.13
N GLY A 202 1.46 -19.09 0.35
CA GLY A 202 1.67 -19.63 1.69
C GLY A 202 3.11 -20.04 2.01
N ALA A 203 3.97 -20.24 1.01
CA ALA A 203 5.40 -20.55 1.23
C ALA A 203 6.16 -19.44 1.96
N MET A 204 5.58 -18.24 2.05
CA MET A 204 6.09 -17.15 2.90
C MET A 204 5.95 -17.45 4.39
N LEU A 205 4.96 -18.27 4.76
CA LEU A 205 4.51 -18.45 6.15
C LEU A 205 4.92 -19.80 6.73
N GLY A 206 5.48 -20.70 5.92
CA GLY A 206 5.78 -22.06 6.35
C GLY A 206 6.29 -22.93 5.21
N THR A 207 6.37 -24.23 5.48
CA THR A 207 6.78 -25.26 4.52
C THR A 207 5.83 -26.44 4.59
N TRP A 208 5.66 -27.15 3.48
CA TRP A 208 4.93 -28.42 3.48
C TRP A 208 5.90 -29.59 3.53
N ASP A 209 5.56 -30.61 4.31
CA ASP A 209 6.30 -31.87 4.31
C ASP A 209 5.78 -32.85 3.23
N LYS A 210 6.42 -34.01 3.16
CA LYS A 210 6.02 -35.11 2.25
C LYS A 210 4.59 -35.62 2.46
N HIS A 211 3.99 -35.37 3.62
CA HIS A 211 2.63 -35.74 3.97
C HIS A 211 1.62 -34.60 3.73
N LYS A 212 2.06 -33.51 3.08
CA LYS A 212 1.25 -32.31 2.81
C LYS A 212 0.78 -31.60 4.09
N VAL A 213 1.48 -31.80 5.20
CA VAL A 213 1.24 -31.06 6.45
C VAL A 213 1.98 -29.74 6.36
N PHE A 214 1.27 -28.64 6.63
CA PHE A 214 1.87 -27.31 6.68
C PHE A 214 2.56 -27.11 8.04
N HIS A 215 3.81 -26.69 7.99
CA HIS A 215 4.65 -26.35 9.15
C HIS A 215 4.86 -24.84 9.16
N PRO A 216 4.12 -24.08 9.97
CA PRO A 216 4.24 -22.63 10.04
C PRO A 216 5.60 -22.20 10.62
N ILE A 217 6.12 -21.06 10.17
CA ILE A 217 7.30 -20.43 10.78
C ILE A 217 6.94 -19.66 12.06
N SER A 218 7.87 -19.63 13.00
CA SER A 218 7.78 -18.81 14.21
C SER A 218 8.10 -17.35 13.92
N LEU A 219 7.28 -16.43 14.45
CA LEU A 219 7.43 -14.98 14.30
C LEU A 219 7.56 -14.27 15.67
N PRO A 220 8.68 -14.44 16.38
CA PRO A 220 8.84 -14.02 17.78
C PRO A 220 8.84 -12.52 18.02
N HIS A 221 9.23 -11.74 17.01
CA HIS A 221 9.34 -10.28 17.13
C HIS A 221 8.18 -9.52 16.48
N LEU A 222 7.26 -10.23 15.81
CA LEU A 222 6.22 -9.59 15.03
C LEU A 222 5.31 -8.73 15.89
N ARG A 223 5.10 -7.48 15.47
CA ARG A 223 4.13 -6.54 16.05
C ARG A 223 3.00 -6.25 15.07
N SER A 224 3.29 -6.16 13.78
CA SER A 224 2.28 -5.98 12.75
C SER A 224 2.67 -6.61 11.41
N LEU A 225 1.77 -7.37 10.81
CA LEU A 225 1.87 -7.92 9.46
C LEU A 225 0.66 -7.50 8.63
N HIS A 226 0.91 -6.86 7.51
CA HIS A 226 -0.09 -6.36 6.59
C HIS A 226 0.15 -6.96 5.20
N LEU A 227 -0.74 -7.84 4.75
CA LEU A 227 -0.67 -8.45 3.41
C LEU A 227 -1.76 -7.88 2.52
N LEU A 228 -1.43 -7.58 1.27
CA LEU A 228 -2.39 -7.21 0.25
C LEU A 228 -2.50 -8.34 -0.78
N CYS A 229 -3.71 -8.86 -0.94
CA CYS A 229 -4.09 -9.93 -1.86
C CYS A 229 -5.05 -9.33 -2.90
N ILE A 230 -4.52 -8.70 -3.96
CA ILE A 230 -5.33 -7.89 -4.89
C ILE A 230 -6.13 -8.77 -5.86
N GLU A 231 -5.58 -9.91 -6.27
CA GLU A 231 -6.21 -10.78 -7.26
C GLU A 231 -6.40 -12.19 -6.68
N ASN A 232 -7.64 -12.69 -6.72
CA ASN A 232 -7.96 -14.11 -6.49
C ASN A 232 -7.50 -14.93 -7.70
N ASN A 233 -6.20 -14.91 -7.98
CA ASN A 233 -5.61 -15.84 -8.93
C ASN A 233 -5.68 -17.22 -8.27
N GLU A 234 -6.25 -18.21 -8.97
CA GLU A 234 -6.20 -19.60 -8.51
C GLU A 234 -4.74 -20.04 -8.55
N TRP A 235 -4.14 -20.23 -7.38
CA TRP A 235 -2.87 -20.93 -7.33
C TRP A 235 -3.17 -22.42 -7.42
N ALA A 236 -2.62 -23.07 -8.44
CA ALA A 236 -2.39 -24.51 -8.40
C ALA A 236 -1.30 -24.78 -7.35
N ASP A 237 -1.69 -24.73 -6.07
CA ASP A 237 -0.83 -25.22 -5.00
C ASP A 237 -0.68 -26.73 -5.23
N LEU A 238 0.44 -27.13 -5.84
CA LEU A 238 0.79 -28.53 -6.16
C LEU A 238 0.64 -29.46 -4.94
N HIS A 239 0.59 -28.89 -3.74
CA HIS A 239 0.54 -29.59 -2.47
C HIS A 239 -0.86 -29.67 -1.84
N GLN A 240 -1.90 -29.01 -2.36
CA GLN A 240 -3.26 -29.11 -1.82
C GLN A 240 -4.23 -29.92 -2.71
N PRO A 241 -5.12 -30.74 -2.13
CA PRO A 241 -6.09 -31.55 -2.87
C PRO A 241 -7.27 -30.75 -3.46
N ARG A 242 -7.40 -29.44 -3.16
CA ARG A 242 -8.40 -28.54 -3.75
C ARG A 242 -7.77 -27.17 -4.04
N PRO A 243 -8.08 -26.51 -5.17
CA PRO A 243 -7.66 -25.13 -5.40
C PRO A 243 -8.33 -24.23 -4.35
N LEU A 244 -7.53 -23.66 -3.45
CA LEU A 244 -7.95 -22.55 -2.60
C LEU A 244 -7.50 -21.26 -3.30
N SER A 245 -8.37 -20.25 -3.34
CA SER A 245 -7.95 -18.90 -3.73
C SER A 245 -6.78 -18.43 -2.86
N THR A 246 -5.91 -17.55 -3.38
CA THR A 246 -4.81 -16.94 -2.60
C THR A 246 -5.26 -16.38 -1.24
N TRP A 247 -6.44 -15.77 -1.19
CA TRP A 247 -7.08 -15.28 0.04
C TRP A 247 -7.17 -16.36 1.14
N HIS A 248 -7.84 -17.47 0.84
CA HIS A 248 -8.05 -18.58 1.78
C HIS A 248 -6.73 -19.24 2.18
N SER A 249 -5.83 -19.48 1.22
CA SER A 249 -4.53 -20.11 1.49
C SER A 249 -3.68 -19.27 2.44
N LEU A 250 -3.58 -17.95 2.19
CA LEU A 250 -2.81 -17.05 3.03
C LEU A 250 -3.41 -16.91 4.43
N ILE A 251 -4.73 -16.70 4.55
CA ILE A 251 -5.36 -16.53 5.87
C ILE A 251 -5.23 -17.81 6.69
N HIS A 252 -5.42 -18.98 6.09
CA HIS A 252 -5.22 -20.25 6.77
C HIS A 252 -3.77 -20.41 7.27
N GLY A 253 -2.77 -20.11 6.43
CA GLY A 253 -1.36 -20.12 6.86
C GLY A 253 -1.07 -19.14 8.01
N LEU A 254 -1.66 -17.94 7.95
CA LEU A 254 -1.53 -16.93 8.99
C LEU A 254 -2.18 -17.35 10.31
N GLN A 255 -3.33 -18.02 10.26
CA GLN A 255 -3.97 -18.58 11.46
C GLN A 255 -3.06 -19.60 12.14
N GLN A 256 -2.43 -20.50 11.36
CA GLN A 256 -1.48 -21.47 11.93
C GLN A 256 -0.27 -20.77 12.57
N VAL A 257 0.30 -19.76 11.91
CA VAL A 257 1.38 -18.93 12.49
C VAL A 257 0.92 -18.25 13.79
N ALA A 258 -0.31 -17.72 13.84
CA ALA A 258 -0.86 -17.06 15.02
C ALA A 258 -1.12 -18.02 16.20
N THR A 259 -1.26 -19.32 15.95
CA THR A 259 -1.41 -20.34 17.01
C THR A 259 -0.10 -20.73 17.68
N LEU A 260 1.05 -20.44 17.06
CA LEU A 260 2.35 -20.78 17.63
C LEU A 260 2.61 -20.00 18.94
N PRO A 261 3.04 -20.65 20.03
CA PRO A 261 3.39 -20.00 21.29
C PRO A 261 4.46 -18.92 21.13
N GLU A 262 5.38 -19.14 20.18
CA GLU A 262 6.49 -18.26 19.92
C GLU A 262 6.09 -17.01 19.12
N THR A 263 4.94 -17.00 18.46
CA THR A 263 4.46 -15.80 17.76
C THR A 263 4.03 -14.76 18.78
N SER A 264 4.62 -13.55 18.69
CA SER A 264 4.40 -12.50 19.67
C SER A 264 2.90 -12.18 19.83
N SER A 265 2.38 -12.34 21.04
CA SER A 265 1.06 -11.84 21.42
C SER A 265 1.25 -10.44 22.01
N PRO A 266 0.68 -9.35 21.44
CA PRO A 266 -0.50 -9.27 20.58
C PRO A 266 -0.20 -8.74 19.16
N ALA A 267 0.51 -9.50 18.31
CA ALA A 267 0.78 -9.07 16.94
C ALA A 267 -0.51 -8.79 16.15
N ARG A 268 -0.56 -7.65 15.43
CA ARG A 268 -1.67 -7.31 14.53
C ARG A 268 -1.44 -7.90 13.15
N ILE A 269 -2.20 -8.93 12.78
CA ILE A 269 -2.10 -9.58 11.47
C ILE A 269 -3.33 -9.24 10.65
N THR A 270 -3.13 -8.64 9.48
CA THR A 270 -4.25 -8.27 8.59
C THR A 270 -3.97 -8.65 7.15
N VAL A 271 -5.04 -8.99 6.44
CA VAL A 271 -5.04 -9.24 5.01
C VAL A 271 -6.09 -8.34 4.36
N LEU A 272 -5.71 -7.64 3.30
CA LEU A 272 -6.61 -6.85 2.49
C LEU A 272 -6.86 -7.59 1.16
N GLY A 273 -8.11 -7.97 0.93
CA GLY A 273 -8.58 -8.60 -0.30
C GLY A 273 -9.35 -7.59 -1.15
N VAL A 274 -9.50 -7.88 -2.45
CA VAL A 274 -10.30 -7.07 -3.36
C VAL A 274 -11.21 -7.96 -4.18
N LEU A 275 -12.50 -7.62 -4.19
CA LEU A 275 -13.50 -8.30 -4.99
C LEU A 275 -13.98 -7.37 -6.13
N PRO A 276 -14.26 -7.92 -7.31
CA PRO A 276 -14.73 -7.14 -8.45
C PRO A 276 -16.15 -6.59 -8.19
N SER A 277 -16.48 -5.51 -8.89
CA SER A 277 -17.88 -5.10 -9.10
C SER A 277 -18.57 -6.04 -10.08
N GLY A 278 -19.91 -6.09 -10.08
CA GLY A 278 -20.70 -6.85 -11.07
C GLY A 278 -20.62 -6.29 -12.50
N GLY A 279 -19.83 -5.23 -12.68
CA GLY A 279 -19.40 -4.72 -13.97
C GLY A 279 -20.55 -4.09 -14.73
N GLU A 280 -20.61 -4.40 -16.01
CA GLU A 280 -21.64 -3.91 -16.90
C GLU A 280 -22.97 -4.67 -16.69
N SER A 281 -22.90 -5.98 -16.43
CA SER A 281 -24.06 -6.85 -16.20
C SER A 281 -24.87 -6.48 -14.95
N ASP A 282 -24.19 -6.12 -13.86
CA ASP A 282 -24.86 -5.73 -12.61
C ASP A 282 -24.07 -4.64 -11.88
N LYS A 283 -24.53 -3.41 -12.04
CA LYS A 283 -23.95 -2.22 -11.40
C LYS A 283 -24.42 -2.02 -9.95
N SER A 284 -25.34 -2.84 -9.45
CA SER A 284 -25.73 -2.84 -8.03
C SER A 284 -24.69 -3.55 -7.15
N ILE A 285 -23.81 -4.36 -7.75
CA ILE A 285 -22.71 -5.04 -7.07
C ILE A 285 -21.47 -4.14 -7.05
N TYR A 286 -21.08 -3.69 -5.87
CA TYR A 286 -19.99 -2.75 -5.68
C TYR A 286 -18.66 -3.46 -5.57
N ARG A 287 -17.60 -2.82 -6.10
CA ARG A 287 -16.23 -3.25 -5.82
C ARG A 287 -16.05 -3.22 -4.31
N THR A 288 -15.58 -4.32 -3.73
CA THR A 288 -15.55 -4.49 -2.28
C THR A 288 -14.13 -4.80 -1.83
N PHE A 289 -13.61 -4.01 -0.89
CA PHE A 289 -12.38 -4.36 -0.19
C PHE A 289 -12.72 -5.19 1.05
N LEU A 290 -11.99 -6.29 1.24
CA LEU A 290 -12.12 -7.16 2.42
C LEU A 290 -10.93 -6.92 3.34
N HIS A 291 -11.12 -6.19 4.42
CA HIS A 291 -10.09 -6.01 5.45
C HIS A 291 -10.28 -7.04 6.56
N CYS A 292 -9.52 -8.14 6.47
CA CYS A 292 -9.53 -9.23 7.45
C CYS A 292 -8.48 -8.98 8.54
N ASN A 293 -8.92 -9.02 9.79
CA ASN A 293 -8.06 -9.12 10.97
C ASN A 293 -7.99 -10.58 11.39
N VAL A 294 -6.82 -11.19 11.22
CA VAL A 294 -6.63 -12.63 11.40
C VAL A 294 -6.45 -12.93 12.89
N GLY A 295 -7.39 -13.69 13.45
CA GLY A 295 -7.30 -14.21 14.81
C GLY A 295 -6.57 -15.55 14.88
N LYS A 296 -6.31 -16.05 16.10
CA LYS A 296 -5.72 -17.38 16.31
C LYS A 296 -6.62 -18.50 15.81
N GLN A 297 -7.94 -18.28 15.86
CA GLN A 297 -8.95 -19.21 15.38
C GLN A 297 -9.90 -18.51 14.42
N ALA A 298 -10.68 -19.30 13.66
CA ALA A 298 -11.66 -18.78 12.73
C ALA A 298 -12.71 -17.87 13.41
N ARG A 299 -13.14 -18.22 14.64
CA ARG A 299 -14.08 -17.41 15.43
C ARG A 299 -13.53 -16.06 15.89
N ASP A 300 -12.21 -15.95 16.01
CA ASP A 300 -11.53 -14.71 16.43
C ASP A 300 -11.17 -13.84 15.22
N THR A 301 -11.38 -14.37 14.01
CA THR A 301 -11.10 -13.68 12.75
C THR A 301 -12.31 -12.84 12.36
N LYS A 302 -12.07 -11.57 12.05
CA LYS A 302 -13.12 -10.62 11.67
C LYS A 302 -12.77 -9.95 10.36
N THR A 303 -13.70 -9.97 9.41
CA THR A 303 -13.51 -9.34 8.09
C THR A 303 -14.47 -8.18 7.92
N TRP A 304 -13.95 -7.02 7.53
CA TRP A 304 -14.77 -5.89 7.15
C TRP A 304 -14.86 -5.80 5.63
N ALA A 305 -16.08 -5.86 5.10
CA ALA A 305 -16.35 -5.56 3.70
C ALA A 305 -16.61 -4.06 3.55
N LEU A 306 -15.83 -3.41 2.69
CA LEU A 306 -15.83 -1.96 2.50
C LEU A 306 -16.24 -1.65 1.05
N PRO A 307 -17.39 -0.99 0.81
CA PRO A 307 -17.86 -0.71 -0.53
C PRO A 307 -17.07 0.44 -1.14
N VAL A 308 -16.69 0.27 -2.40
CA VAL A 308 -15.97 1.26 -3.22
C VAL A 308 -16.68 1.45 -4.54
N THR A 309 -16.85 2.71 -4.94
CA THR A 309 -17.37 3.06 -6.25
C THR A 309 -16.60 4.23 -6.85
N TRP A 310 -16.72 4.41 -8.16
CA TRP A 310 -16.07 5.50 -8.86
C TRP A 310 -16.98 6.73 -8.91
N LEU A 311 -16.37 7.90 -9.01
CA LEU A 311 -17.05 9.16 -9.33
C LEU A 311 -16.15 10.06 -10.18
N ALA A 312 -16.73 11.13 -10.71
CA ALA A 312 -15.99 12.16 -11.43
C ALA A 312 -15.11 12.97 -10.45
N GLY A 313 -13.79 12.83 -10.56
CA GLY A 313 -12.80 13.57 -9.76
C GLY A 313 -12.55 15.00 -10.26
N LEU A 314 -11.37 15.53 -9.95
CA LEU A 314 -10.94 16.85 -10.39
C LEU A 314 -10.49 16.81 -11.86
N ASN A 315 -10.77 17.85 -12.65
CA ASN A 315 -10.34 17.93 -14.06
C ASN A 315 -10.70 16.68 -14.90
N HIS A 316 -11.87 16.09 -14.66
CA HIS A 316 -12.36 14.87 -15.33
C HIS A 316 -11.52 13.60 -15.10
N THR A 317 -10.60 13.60 -14.12
CA THR A 317 -9.93 12.35 -13.71
C THR A 317 -10.88 11.49 -12.89
N PRO A 318 -10.76 10.15 -12.93
CA PRO A 318 -11.53 9.28 -12.06
C PRO A 318 -11.11 9.47 -10.59
N ALA A 319 -12.10 9.44 -9.70
CA ALA A 319 -11.90 9.38 -8.25
C ALA A 319 -12.70 8.21 -7.67
N TYR A 320 -12.38 7.82 -6.44
CA TYR A 320 -12.97 6.69 -5.73
C TYR A 320 -13.67 7.19 -4.48
N TYR A 321 -14.92 6.77 -4.31
CA TYR A 321 -15.65 6.90 -3.06
C TYR A 321 -15.56 5.59 -2.29
N ILE A 322 -15.16 5.65 -1.03
CA ILE A 322 -15.09 4.51 -0.12
C ILE A 322 -15.81 4.84 1.18
N ARG A 323 -16.64 3.93 1.68
CA ARG A 323 -17.15 3.96 3.06
C ARG A 323 -16.33 3.03 3.93
N ILE A 324 -15.95 3.52 5.10
CA ILE A 324 -15.26 2.72 6.11
C ILE A 324 -16.15 2.57 7.35
N ARG A 325 -15.56 2.10 8.45
CA ARG A 325 -16.27 1.82 9.70
C ARG A 325 -16.84 3.12 10.29
N ASN A 326 -17.90 2.99 11.09
CA ASN A 326 -18.53 4.10 11.83
C ASN A 326 -19.12 5.24 10.96
N GLY A 327 -19.42 4.96 9.68
CA GLY A 327 -20.05 5.94 8.78
C GLY A 327 -19.08 6.95 8.17
N GLU A 328 -17.78 6.85 8.45
CA GLU A 328 -16.76 7.66 7.78
C GLU A 328 -16.69 7.30 6.29
N ALA A 329 -16.54 8.32 5.45
CA ALA A 329 -16.46 8.13 4.00
C ALA A 329 -15.50 9.12 3.37
N PHE A 330 -14.76 8.66 2.36
CA PHE A 330 -13.72 9.44 1.71
C PHE A 330 -13.90 9.47 0.20
N VAL A 331 -13.47 10.58 -0.41
CA VAL A 331 -13.19 10.67 -1.84
C VAL A 331 -11.68 10.69 -2.04
N VAL A 332 -11.22 9.82 -2.91
CA VAL A 332 -9.80 9.55 -3.11
C VAL A 332 -9.46 9.67 -4.60
N LEU A 333 -8.47 10.50 -4.93
CA LEU A 333 -8.06 10.72 -6.32
C LEU A 333 -7.12 9.63 -6.85
N ASP A 334 -6.54 8.79 -5.98
CA ASP A 334 -5.73 7.63 -6.36
C ASP A 334 -6.34 6.31 -5.92
N LYS A 335 -6.33 5.31 -6.80
CA LYS A 335 -6.68 3.94 -6.41
C LYS A 335 -5.77 3.40 -5.31
N ARG A 336 -4.48 3.79 -5.30
CA ARG A 336 -3.48 3.30 -4.34
C ARG A 336 -3.71 3.84 -2.93
N ASP A 337 -4.15 5.09 -2.82
CA ASP A 337 -4.53 5.67 -1.54
C ASP A 337 -5.81 5.04 -1.00
N CYS A 338 -6.73 4.64 -1.89
CA CYS A 338 -7.94 3.92 -1.53
C CYS A 338 -7.59 2.56 -0.89
N ILE A 339 -6.60 1.84 -1.45
CA ILE A 339 -6.03 0.61 -0.86
C ILE A 339 -5.40 0.92 0.51
N GLY A 340 -4.63 2.00 0.61
CA GLY A 340 -4.01 2.42 1.87
C GLY A 340 -5.03 2.72 2.97
N ILE A 341 -6.14 3.39 2.63
CA ILE A 341 -7.25 3.67 3.55
C ILE A 341 -7.93 2.37 3.97
N ALA A 342 -8.30 1.52 3.01
CA ALA A 342 -8.99 0.26 3.28
C ALA A 342 -8.14 -0.70 4.14
N GLY A 343 -6.82 -0.73 3.94
CA GLY A 343 -5.86 -1.49 4.75
C GLY A 343 -5.48 -0.85 6.10
N GLY A 344 -6.07 0.30 6.47
CA GLY A 344 -5.81 0.96 7.75
C GLY A 344 -4.45 1.65 7.85
N ARG A 345 -3.85 2.03 6.71
CA ARG A 345 -2.61 2.81 6.56
C ARG A 345 -1.47 2.32 7.45
N PRO A 346 -0.93 1.13 7.18
CA PRO A 346 0.06 0.52 8.06
C PRO A 346 1.44 1.23 8.02
N TRP A 347 1.73 1.97 6.95
CA TRP A 347 2.91 2.81 6.78
C TRP A 347 2.52 4.25 6.42
N ARG A 348 3.29 5.23 6.91
CA ARG A 348 3.15 6.64 6.56
C ARG A 348 4.44 7.18 5.95
N THR A 349 4.27 8.22 5.15
CA THR A 349 5.37 8.98 4.54
C THR A 349 5.62 10.21 5.39
N LEU A 350 6.88 10.44 5.77
CA LEU A 350 7.31 11.67 6.43
C LEU A 350 7.45 12.80 5.42
N THR A 351 7.51 14.06 5.89
CA THR A 351 7.80 15.22 5.02
C THR A 351 9.14 15.13 4.30
N THR A 352 10.08 14.34 4.84
CA THR A 352 11.37 14.02 4.21
C THR A 352 11.27 13.03 3.05
N GLY A 353 10.09 12.45 2.81
CA GLY A 353 9.84 11.38 1.84
C GLY A 353 10.13 9.98 2.39
N ALA A 354 10.67 9.85 3.60
CA ALA A 354 10.96 8.54 4.19
C ALA A 354 9.67 7.78 4.55
N ARG A 355 9.68 6.46 4.32
CA ARG A 355 8.54 5.57 4.59
C ARG A 355 8.81 4.71 5.80
N LEU A 356 7.96 4.85 6.81
CA LEU A 356 8.10 4.18 8.10
C LEU A 356 6.79 3.51 8.52
N PRO A 357 6.85 2.46 9.34
CA PRO A 357 5.67 1.93 10.01
C PRO A 357 4.94 3.03 10.77
N THR A 358 3.61 3.04 10.73
CA THR A 358 2.78 4.05 11.42
C THR A 358 3.08 4.12 12.92
N ALA A 359 3.47 3.00 13.54
CA ALA A 359 3.89 2.96 14.94
C ALA A 359 5.13 3.84 15.25
N TRP A 360 5.95 4.18 14.24
CA TRP A 360 7.21 4.92 14.40
C TRP A 360 7.12 6.37 13.92
N THR A 361 5.91 6.85 13.61
CA THR A 361 5.69 8.19 13.07
C THR A 361 5.18 9.18 14.12
N CYS A 362 4.95 8.73 15.35
CA CYS A 362 4.56 9.61 16.46
C CYS A 362 5.60 10.75 16.64
N GLY A 363 5.12 12.00 16.72
CA GLY A 363 5.97 13.18 16.86
C GLY A 363 6.77 13.58 15.61
N LYS A 364 6.58 12.91 14.47
CA LYS A 364 7.24 13.26 13.20
C LYS A 364 6.28 13.99 12.27
N ALA A 365 6.82 14.91 11.47
CA ALA A 365 6.04 15.59 10.43
C ALA A 365 5.68 14.60 9.31
N LEU A 366 4.38 14.40 9.10
CA LEU A 366 3.84 13.53 8.07
C LEU A 366 3.57 14.29 6.78
N MET A 367 3.65 13.59 5.66
CA MET A 367 3.08 14.11 4.41
C MET A 367 1.58 14.32 4.58
N PRO A 368 1.05 15.49 4.15
CA PRO A 368 -0.38 15.70 4.10
C PRO A 368 -1.03 14.66 3.18
N ASP A 369 -2.26 14.29 3.52
CA ASP A 369 -3.07 13.33 2.76
C ASP A 369 -3.67 13.99 1.51
N HIS A 370 -2.81 14.51 0.63
CA HIS A 370 -3.23 15.17 -0.60
C HIS A 370 -4.03 14.22 -1.49
N GLY A 371 -5.15 14.71 -2.03
CA GLY A 371 -6.03 13.92 -2.89
C GLY A 371 -6.91 12.93 -2.11
N ILE A 372 -6.94 13.02 -0.78
CA ILE A 372 -7.89 12.31 0.08
C ILE A 372 -8.75 13.37 0.77
N PHE A 373 -10.06 13.28 0.60
CA PHE A 373 -11.03 14.23 1.13
C PHE A 373 -12.07 13.49 1.95
N GLU A 374 -12.49 14.06 3.08
CA GLU A 374 -13.72 13.61 3.72
C GLU A 374 -14.90 13.87 2.77
N TYR A 375 -15.81 12.90 2.67
CA TYR A 375 -16.95 13.04 1.74
C TYR A 375 -17.86 14.22 2.10
N ALA A 376 -17.98 14.53 3.39
CA ALA A 376 -18.75 15.68 3.86
C ALA A 376 -18.21 17.02 3.30
N GLU A 377 -16.89 17.16 3.20
CA GLU A 377 -16.24 18.34 2.63
C GLU A 377 -16.29 18.34 1.10
N TRP A 378 -16.05 17.17 0.49
CA TRP A 378 -16.14 17.01 -0.97
C TRP A 378 -17.53 17.35 -1.50
N SER A 379 -18.58 16.85 -0.84
CA SER A 379 -19.97 17.05 -1.27
C SER A 379 -20.43 18.50 -1.17
N LYS A 380 -19.91 19.27 -0.21
CA LYS A 380 -20.12 20.72 -0.10
C LYS A 380 -19.43 21.48 -1.23
N THR A 381 -18.20 21.11 -1.53
CA THR A 381 -17.36 21.79 -2.53
C THR A 381 -17.77 21.45 -3.96
N TYR A 382 -18.18 20.20 -4.21
CA TYR A 382 -18.50 19.66 -5.52
C TYR A 382 -19.87 18.93 -5.52
N PRO A 383 -20.99 19.65 -5.30
CA PRO A 383 -22.31 19.04 -5.14
C PRO A 383 -22.79 18.24 -6.36
N LYS A 384 -22.28 18.56 -7.55
CA LYS A 384 -22.60 17.84 -8.80
C LYS A 384 -21.78 16.56 -9.00
N LYS A 385 -20.68 16.38 -8.27
CA LYS A 385 -19.73 15.26 -8.40
C LYS A 385 -19.96 14.22 -7.29
N GLN A 386 -21.16 13.65 -7.26
CA GLN A 386 -21.56 12.62 -6.31
C GLN A 386 -21.71 11.27 -7.02
N PRO A 387 -21.34 10.14 -6.39
CA PRO A 387 -21.60 8.83 -6.94
C PRO A 387 -23.12 8.57 -7.01
N MET A 388 -23.56 7.71 -7.92
CA MET A 388 -24.99 7.37 -8.03
C MET A 388 -25.55 6.77 -6.75
N LEU A 389 -24.75 6.03 -5.99
CA LEU A 389 -25.12 5.54 -4.66
C LEU A 389 -25.79 6.62 -3.81
N ILE A 390 -25.16 7.80 -3.72
CA ILE A 390 -25.64 8.89 -2.89
C ILE A 390 -26.90 9.52 -3.48
N ARG A 391 -27.06 9.50 -4.81
CA ARG A 391 -28.30 9.97 -5.46
C ARG A 391 -29.47 9.03 -5.15
N ASN A 392 -29.24 7.72 -5.22
CA ASN A 392 -30.23 6.71 -4.88
C ASN A 392 -30.61 6.80 -3.40
N GLU A 393 -29.64 6.98 -2.49
CA GLU A 393 -29.91 7.16 -1.07
C GLU A 393 -30.73 8.42 -0.77
N LYS A 394 -30.45 9.52 -1.47
CA LYS A 394 -31.26 10.75 -1.36
C LYS A 394 -32.69 10.53 -1.85
N LEU A 395 -32.87 9.78 -2.93
CA LEU A 395 -34.19 9.46 -3.48
C LEU A 395 -34.98 8.54 -2.53
N ALA A 396 -34.31 7.51 -2.00
CA ALA A 396 -34.90 6.55 -1.07
C ALA A 396 -35.10 7.11 0.34
N GLY A 397 -34.39 8.18 0.70
CA GLY A 397 -34.38 8.74 2.06
C GLY A 397 -33.66 7.87 3.09
N GLN A 398 -32.86 6.88 2.67
CA GLN A 398 -32.15 5.96 3.54
C GLN A 398 -30.82 5.48 2.95
N CYS A 399 -29.95 4.93 3.81
CA CYS A 399 -28.68 4.34 3.40
C CYS A 399 -28.91 2.99 2.70
N LEU A 400 -28.33 2.81 1.50
CA LEU A 400 -28.56 1.60 0.68
C LEU A 400 -27.41 0.59 0.75
N ILE A 401 -26.23 1.00 1.21
CA ILE A 401 -25.06 0.11 1.37
C ILE A 401 -24.13 0.67 2.46
N SER A 402 -23.63 -0.17 3.35
CA SER A 402 -22.70 0.25 4.41
C SER A 402 -21.48 -0.66 4.45
N ALA A 403 -20.45 -0.24 5.18
CA ALA A 403 -19.40 -1.17 5.59
C ALA A 403 -20.02 -2.26 6.49
N GLU A 404 -19.72 -3.53 6.19
CA GLU A 404 -20.29 -4.70 6.86
C GLU A 404 -19.19 -5.45 7.62
N GLU A 405 -19.41 -5.75 8.91
CA GLU A 405 -18.55 -6.68 9.64
C GLU A 405 -19.06 -8.11 9.45
N ARG A 406 -18.15 -9.01 9.08
CA ARG A 406 -18.39 -10.44 8.86
C ARG A 406 -17.56 -11.27 9.81
N GLU A 407 -18.15 -12.34 10.31
CA GLU A 407 -17.42 -13.37 11.07
C GLU A 407 -16.56 -14.23 10.13
N GLY A 408 -15.32 -14.46 10.53
CA GLY A 408 -14.37 -15.27 9.77
C GLY A 408 -13.91 -14.62 8.45
N TYR A 409 -13.47 -15.46 7.51
CA TYR A 409 -12.91 -15.06 6.22
C TYR A 409 -13.50 -15.82 5.02
N GLN A 410 -14.53 -16.66 5.27
CA GLN A 410 -15.14 -17.52 4.26
C GLN A 410 -16.11 -16.75 3.34
N ASN A 411 -16.81 -15.75 3.90
CA ASN A 411 -17.74 -14.93 3.12
C ASN A 411 -16.98 -13.88 2.29
N ILE A 412 -16.70 -14.23 1.04
CA ILE A 412 -16.06 -13.40 0.03
C ILE A 412 -17.06 -12.79 -0.97
N ALA A 413 -18.33 -12.61 -0.59
CA ALA A 413 -19.30 -11.98 -1.48
C ALA A 413 -19.07 -10.47 -1.57
N SER A 414 -19.14 -9.91 -2.78
CA SER A 414 -19.18 -8.45 -2.96
C SER A 414 -20.43 -7.85 -2.32
N LEU A 415 -20.34 -6.61 -1.85
CA LEU A 415 -21.49 -5.90 -1.31
C LEU A 415 -22.44 -5.48 -2.42
N VAL A 416 -23.74 -5.64 -2.17
CA VAL A 416 -24.81 -5.32 -3.10
C VAL A 416 -25.61 -4.14 -2.53
N GLU A 417 -25.86 -3.14 -3.37
CA GLU A 417 -26.70 -2.00 -3.02
C GLU A 417 -28.16 -2.45 -2.87
N GLN A 418 -28.75 -2.20 -1.71
CA GLN A 418 -30.12 -2.61 -1.42
C GLN A 418 -31.12 -1.87 -2.31
N THR A 419 -32.20 -2.55 -2.67
CA THR A 419 -33.39 -1.98 -3.31
C THR A 419 -34.50 -1.94 -2.27
N PRO A 420 -34.89 -0.75 -1.78
CA PRO A 420 -35.97 -0.61 -0.79
C PRO A 420 -37.33 -1.03 -1.33
N GLU A 421 -38.26 -1.32 -0.41
CA GLU A 421 -39.68 -1.49 -0.75
C GLU A 421 -40.26 -0.20 -1.36
N GLY A 422 -41.10 -0.35 -2.40
CA GLY A 422 -41.66 0.77 -3.17
C GLY A 422 -40.71 1.34 -4.23
N PHE A 423 -39.53 0.74 -4.40
CA PHE A 423 -38.57 1.11 -5.42
C PHE A 423 -38.16 -0.09 -6.28
N VAL A 424 -37.84 0.19 -7.53
CA VAL A 424 -37.36 -0.81 -8.48
C VAL A 424 -36.07 -0.36 -9.14
N ARG A 425 -35.31 -1.34 -9.61
CA ARG A 425 -34.22 -1.17 -10.55
C ARG A 425 -34.64 -1.85 -11.83
N TYR A 426 -34.95 -1.08 -12.87
CA TYR A 426 -35.32 -1.68 -14.15
C TYR A 426 -34.10 -2.37 -14.77
N GLY A 427 -34.31 -3.59 -15.29
CA GLY A 427 -33.33 -4.30 -16.12
C GLY A 427 -33.45 -3.84 -17.57
N GLY A 428 -32.40 -3.24 -18.12
CA GLY A 428 -32.35 -2.82 -19.52
C GLY A 428 -30.88 -2.76 -19.96
N PRO A 429 -30.50 -2.05 -21.04
CA PRO A 429 -29.12 -2.04 -21.49
C PRO A 429 -28.21 -1.55 -20.35
N VAL A 430 -27.55 -2.51 -19.69
CA VAL A 430 -26.25 -2.60 -18.98
C VAL A 430 -25.74 -1.29 -18.33
N SER A 431 -25.79 -0.20 -19.07
CA SER A 431 -25.44 1.15 -18.68
C SER A 431 -26.26 1.77 -17.52
N ARG A 432 -27.55 1.40 -17.27
CA ARG A 432 -28.41 2.09 -16.25
C ARG A 432 -29.11 1.22 -15.17
N ASN A 433 -28.77 -0.06 -15.03
CA ASN A 433 -29.37 -1.02 -14.07
C ASN A 433 -29.06 -0.75 -12.57
N TRP A 434 -28.64 0.46 -12.23
CA TRP A 434 -28.16 0.88 -10.91
C TRP A 434 -28.79 2.18 -10.44
N GLN A 435 -29.63 2.82 -11.26
CA GLN A 435 -30.46 3.93 -10.80
C GLN A 435 -31.72 3.37 -10.14
N LEU A 436 -32.09 3.96 -9.01
CA LEU A 436 -33.32 3.63 -8.30
C LEU A 436 -34.48 4.47 -8.87
N TYR A 437 -35.64 3.84 -9.05
CA TYR A 437 -36.89 4.50 -9.48
C TYR A 437 -38.01 4.12 -8.52
N ARG A 438 -38.99 5.00 -8.35
CA ARG A 438 -40.20 4.63 -7.61
C ARG A 438 -41.05 3.71 -8.47
N GLU A 439 -41.76 2.77 -7.85
CA GLU A 439 -42.62 1.83 -8.58
C GLU A 439 -43.72 2.50 -9.41
N ASP A 440 -44.14 3.71 -9.03
CA ASP A 440 -45.16 4.51 -9.69
C ASP A 440 -44.63 5.44 -10.79
N GLU A 441 -43.31 5.52 -10.98
CA GLU A 441 -42.69 6.28 -12.07
C GLU A 441 -42.72 5.46 -13.37
N GLU A 442 -43.17 6.07 -14.47
CA GLU A 442 -42.96 5.49 -15.79
C GLU A 442 -41.46 5.34 -16.04
N GLY A 443 -41.01 4.11 -16.23
CA GLY A 443 -39.63 3.80 -16.59
C GLY A 443 -39.23 4.52 -17.90
N PRO A 444 -37.93 4.69 -18.19
CA PRO A 444 -37.50 5.36 -19.42
C PRO A 444 -38.10 4.68 -20.67
N GLU A 445 -38.50 5.47 -21.68
CA GLU A 445 -39.29 5.05 -22.86
C GLU A 445 -38.76 3.81 -23.63
N ASP A 446 -37.49 3.45 -23.47
CA ASP A 446 -36.83 2.32 -24.15
C ASP A 446 -36.71 1.02 -23.31
N TRP A 447 -37.38 0.90 -22.15
CA TRP A 447 -37.06 -0.12 -21.14
C TRP A 447 -38.19 -1.13 -20.88
N ASN A 448 -37.82 -2.42 -20.72
CA ASN A 448 -38.75 -3.52 -20.45
C ASN A 448 -38.78 -3.85 -18.94
N PRO A 449 -39.90 -3.61 -18.23
CA PRO A 449 -40.03 -3.94 -16.80
C PRO A 449 -39.99 -5.45 -16.51
N ASP A 450 -40.22 -6.30 -17.51
CA ASP A 450 -40.21 -7.77 -17.39
C ASP A 450 -38.87 -8.41 -17.81
N ALA A 451 -37.83 -7.61 -18.11
CA ALA A 451 -36.52 -8.15 -18.41
C ALA A 451 -35.96 -8.84 -17.15
N PRO A 452 -35.57 -10.12 -17.22
CA PRO A 452 -35.02 -10.82 -16.06
C PRO A 452 -33.80 -10.04 -15.56
N ASN A 453 -33.65 -9.95 -14.25
CA ASN A 453 -32.36 -9.64 -13.64
C ASN A 453 -31.32 -10.52 -14.36
N GLY A 454 -30.37 -9.90 -15.05
CA GLY A 454 -29.39 -10.63 -15.85
C GLY A 454 -28.79 -11.78 -15.03
N PRO A 455 -28.46 -12.92 -15.66
CA PRO A 455 -28.07 -14.11 -14.93
C PRO A 455 -26.91 -13.79 -13.98
N VAL A 456 -27.08 -14.20 -12.72
CA VAL A 456 -26.00 -14.28 -11.73
C VAL A 456 -25.00 -15.31 -12.26
N GLY A 457 -23.93 -14.81 -12.87
CA GLY A 457 -22.77 -15.60 -13.34
C GLY A 457 -21.63 -15.51 -12.34
#